data_AF-A0A1R0KSG7-F1
#
_entry.id   AF-A0A1R0KSG7-F1
#
_cell.length_a   1.000
_cell.length_b   1.000
_cell.length_c   1.000
_cell.angle_alpha   90.00
_cell.angle_beta   90.00
_cell.angle_gamma   90.00
#
_symmetry.space_group_name_H-M   'P 1'
#
loop_
_entity.id
_entity.type
_entity.pdbx_description
1 polymer ?
#
loop_
_entity_poly.entity_id
_entity_poly.type
_entity_poly.pdbx_seq_one_letter_code
_entity_poly.pdbx_strand_id
1 'polypeptide(L)'
;MAGGGVLLLVAALVVVFVVVPAIDAAGRSCADGVEKRGEHAECVGVTDGSYVFSPELSGVEDRIRRENESVAASGKPSVTIAVMLPMTLVENDILSAEWVRHQVQGAYIAQRRANTTGSWGSLPLIRLLLANPGSRLTHWEPVVNDLVGRLERERLVAVTGIGLSLGSARDAIERLSQHKIPVVASPVAADEFSEIPGFMRVSPTSSTYGMAAAGYVRQTAHTATLVQDVNPGDLYPKTLAKAFTERFADDTHRMVGRTEVYDSSLPGIENTFLQMMPNICGNEAEVVYFAGRENHLSSFVAGLAQRPCLSRPITVLTGDLALVGPPSPEMRRGLESKVTVLGPGLAHPSAWTTEPAVFNPAAVASFQEDGCAECFRAVFPKERLDDGIAILSHDAVLTVVWAIRGIPRTAPAQVTAQDVLQSKNRLHGKLAVPGASGMISFDEKGDPVNKTVPILRVRVDDTPEYVQLSTPAG
;
A
#
# COMPACT_ATOMS: atom_id res chain seq x y z
N MET A 1 -38.97 -55.44 -19.15
CA MET A 1 -37.54 -55.11 -19.01
C MET A 1 -37.15 -53.70 -19.47
N ALA A 2 -38.08 -52.79 -19.79
CA ALA A 2 -37.74 -51.43 -20.28
C ALA A 2 -37.57 -50.36 -19.17
N GLY A 3 -38.09 -50.58 -17.96
CA GLY A 3 -38.02 -49.59 -16.86
C GLY A 3 -36.67 -49.49 -16.15
N GLY A 4 -35.90 -50.58 -16.09
CA GLY A 4 -34.61 -50.61 -15.37
C GLY A 4 -33.50 -49.82 -16.05
N GLY A 5 -33.48 -49.80 -17.38
CA GLY A 5 -32.48 -49.05 -18.17
C GLY A 5 -32.66 -47.54 -18.06
N VAL A 6 -33.91 -47.06 -18.03
CA VAL A 6 -34.21 -45.63 -17.88
C VAL A 6 -33.85 -45.13 -16.48
N LEU A 7 -34.14 -45.91 -15.44
CA LEU A 7 -33.77 -45.58 -14.05
C LEU A 7 -32.24 -45.53 -13.84
N LEU A 8 -31.49 -46.45 -14.45
CA LEU A 8 -30.03 -46.45 -14.39
C LEU A 8 -29.42 -45.26 -15.14
N LEU A 9 -29.99 -44.88 -16.30
CA LEU A 9 -29.53 -43.73 -17.07
C LEU A 9 -29.80 -42.41 -16.32
N VAL A 10 -30.98 -42.26 -15.74
CA VAL A 10 -31.33 -41.09 -14.91
C VAL A 10 -30.45 -41.03 -13.67
N ALA A 11 -30.21 -42.15 -12.98
CA ALA A 11 -29.32 -42.19 -11.83
C ALA A 11 -27.88 -41.82 -12.21
N ALA A 12 -27.36 -42.33 -13.34
CA ALA A 12 -26.03 -41.99 -13.84
C ALA A 12 -25.93 -40.50 -14.22
N LEU A 13 -26.96 -39.94 -14.87
CA LEU A 13 -27.01 -38.52 -15.19
C LEU A 13 -27.07 -37.65 -13.93
N VAL A 14 -27.86 -38.03 -12.92
CA VAL A 14 -27.90 -37.32 -11.63
C VAL A 14 -26.53 -37.40 -10.94
N VAL A 15 -25.87 -38.56 -10.96
CA VAL A 15 -24.53 -38.69 -10.37
C VAL A 15 -23.52 -37.79 -11.10
N VAL A 16 -23.48 -37.82 -12.43
CA VAL A 16 -22.50 -37.07 -13.23
C VAL A 16 -22.76 -35.56 -13.23
N PHE A 17 -24.02 -35.12 -13.31
CA PHE A 17 -24.36 -33.71 -13.47
C PHE A 17 -24.76 -33.00 -12.18
N VAL A 18 -25.07 -33.73 -11.11
CA VAL A 18 -25.49 -33.14 -9.83
C VAL A 18 -24.54 -33.55 -8.71
N VAL A 19 -24.33 -34.85 -8.50
CA VAL A 19 -23.56 -35.35 -7.34
C VAL A 19 -22.07 -35.04 -7.48
N VAL A 20 -21.45 -35.34 -8.61
CA VAL A 20 -20.02 -35.09 -8.85
C VAL A 20 -19.69 -33.60 -8.77
N PRO A 21 -20.42 -32.68 -9.44
CA PRO A 21 -20.21 -31.24 -9.29
C PRO A 21 -20.46 -30.74 -7.86
N ALA A 22 -21.44 -31.29 -7.15
CA ALA A 22 -21.72 -30.90 -5.76
C ALA A 22 -20.61 -31.34 -4.79
N ILE A 23 -20.06 -32.55 -4.95
CA ILE A 23 -18.93 -33.04 -4.16
C ILE A 23 -17.67 -32.21 -4.44
N ASP A 24 -17.41 -31.91 -5.71
CA ASP A 24 -16.28 -31.09 -6.13
C ASP A 24 -16.41 -29.63 -5.65
N ALA A 25 -17.61 -29.05 -5.72
CA ALA A 25 -17.90 -27.73 -5.15
C ALA A 25 -17.76 -27.71 -3.63
N ALA A 26 -18.23 -28.75 -2.92
CA ALA A 26 -18.06 -28.87 -1.47
C ALA A 26 -16.58 -29.02 -1.07
N GLY A 27 -15.77 -29.74 -1.85
CA GLY A 27 -14.32 -29.85 -1.63
C GLY A 27 -13.57 -28.54 -1.84
N ARG A 28 -14.11 -27.68 -2.71
CA ARG A 28 -13.57 -26.35 -3.05
C ARG A 28 -14.13 -25.21 -2.21
N SER A 29 -15.14 -25.40 -1.38
CA SER A 29 -15.70 -24.33 -0.54
C SER A 29 -14.87 -24.11 0.74
N CYS A 30 -14.63 -22.84 1.09
CA CYS A 30 -14.12 -22.44 2.41
C CYS A 30 -15.25 -21.88 3.30
N ALA A 31 -16.13 -21.08 2.71
CA ALA A 31 -17.32 -20.49 3.32
C ALA A 31 -18.26 -19.98 2.20
N ASP A 32 -19.44 -19.47 2.56
CA ASP A 32 -20.32 -18.82 1.60
C ASP A 32 -19.61 -17.61 0.95
N GLY A 33 -19.50 -17.63 -0.38
CA GLY A 33 -18.78 -16.60 -1.14
C GLY A 33 -17.25 -16.69 -1.08
N VAL A 34 -16.69 -17.78 -0.51
CA VAL A 34 -15.24 -18.01 -0.44
C VAL A 34 -14.89 -19.43 -0.90
N GLU A 35 -14.03 -19.53 -1.90
CA GLU A 35 -13.65 -20.79 -2.56
C GLU A 35 -12.14 -20.95 -2.62
N LYS A 36 -11.68 -22.20 -2.49
CA LYS A 36 -10.29 -22.61 -2.73
C LYS A 36 -9.95 -22.44 -4.21
N ARG A 37 -8.86 -21.73 -4.49
CA ARG A 37 -8.35 -21.46 -5.84
C ARG A 37 -6.85 -21.74 -5.92
N GLY A 38 -6.38 -22.07 -7.13
CA GLY A 38 -4.96 -22.29 -7.41
C GLY A 38 -4.39 -23.59 -6.83
N GLU A 39 -3.10 -23.81 -7.09
CA GLU A 39 -2.36 -25.01 -6.65
C GLU A 39 -2.17 -25.06 -5.13
N HIS A 40 -2.15 -23.89 -4.48
CA HIS A 40 -2.05 -23.75 -3.02
C HIS A 40 -3.41 -23.78 -2.30
N ALA A 41 -4.51 -24.00 -3.03
CA ALA A 41 -5.86 -24.07 -2.49
C ALA A 41 -6.24 -22.86 -1.61
N GLU A 42 -5.82 -21.67 -2.03
CA GLU A 42 -6.04 -20.42 -1.30
C GLU A 42 -7.53 -20.08 -1.22
N CYS A 43 -8.02 -19.73 -0.04
CA CYS A 43 -9.42 -19.32 0.13
C CYS A 43 -9.65 -17.89 -0.38
N VAL A 44 -10.23 -17.78 -1.56
CA VAL A 44 -10.45 -16.54 -2.33
C VAL A 44 -11.92 -16.17 -2.32
N GLY A 45 -12.25 -14.91 -2.08
CA GLY A 45 -13.65 -14.47 -2.03
C GLY A 45 -13.88 -13.11 -1.37
N VAL A 46 -15.14 -12.76 -1.16
CA VAL A 46 -15.56 -11.49 -0.52
C VAL A 46 -16.48 -11.77 0.66
N THR A 47 -16.11 -11.27 1.85
CA THR A 47 -16.92 -11.41 3.07
C THR A 47 -17.07 -10.07 3.79
N ASP A 48 -17.90 -10.04 4.82
CA ASP A 48 -18.12 -8.90 5.71
C ASP A 48 -17.38 -9.05 7.06
N GLY A 49 -16.37 -9.94 7.11
CA GLY A 49 -15.68 -10.38 8.32
C GLY A 49 -16.24 -11.69 8.92
N SER A 50 -17.20 -12.33 8.25
CA SER A 50 -17.79 -13.63 8.64
C SER A 50 -16.87 -14.83 8.41
N TYR A 51 -15.86 -14.69 7.55
CA TYR A 51 -14.82 -15.70 7.33
C TYR A 51 -13.47 -15.12 7.72
N VAL A 52 -12.66 -15.95 8.40
CA VAL A 52 -11.30 -15.58 8.80
C VAL A 52 -10.33 -16.09 7.75
N PHE A 53 -9.72 -15.20 6.97
CA PHE A 53 -8.80 -15.59 5.88
C PHE A 53 -7.46 -16.10 6.38
N SER A 54 -6.98 -15.57 7.51
CA SER A 54 -5.79 -16.07 8.20
C SER A 54 -5.90 -15.86 9.72
N PRO A 55 -5.28 -16.72 10.54
CA PRO A 55 -5.38 -16.64 12.00
C PRO A 55 -5.03 -15.26 12.57
N GLU A 56 -4.05 -14.58 11.98
CA GLU A 56 -3.54 -13.27 12.39
C GLU A 56 -4.58 -12.15 12.19
N LEU A 57 -5.53 -12.33 11.27
CA LEU A 57 -6.57 -11.35 10.97
C LEU A 57 -7.82 -11.51 11.83
N SER A 58 -8.01 -12.67 12.47
CA SER A 58 -9.22 -13.02 13.24
C SER A 58 -9.74 -11.89 14.15
N GLY A 59 -8.84 -11.25 14.90
CA GLY A 59 -9.20 -10.18 15.83
C GLY A 59 -9.72 -8.90 15.16
N VAL A 60 -9.20 -8.53 13.98
CA VAL A 60 -9.66 -7.34 13.25
C VAL A 60 -10.87 -7.63 12.38
N GLU A 61 -10.94 -8.81 11.75
CA GLU A 61 -12.08 -9.20 10.90
C GLU A 61 -13.37 -9.32 11.71
N ASP A 62 -13.28 -9.89 12.92
CA ASP A 62 -14.43 -9.98 13.84
C ASP A 62 -14.87 -8.59 14.36
N ARG A 63 -13.95 -7.62 14.46
CA ARG A 63 -14.31 -6.22 14.76
C ARG A 63 -15.02 -5.55 13.59
N ILE A 64 -14.56 -5.78 12.35
CA ILE A 64 -15.22 -5.31 11.13
C ILE A 64 -16.63 -5.89 11.03
N ARG A 65 -16.78 -7.20 11.28
CA ARG A 65 -18.09 -7.87 11.30
C ARG A 65 -19.06 -7.21 12.27
N ARG A 66 -18.65 -7.01 13.53
CA ARG A 66 -19.49 -6.33 14.54
C ARG A 66 -19.88 -4.90 14.14
N GLU A 67 -18.93 -4.16 13.55
CA GLU A 67 -19.22 -2.80 13.08
C GLU A 67 -20.24 -2.83 11.93
N ASN A 68 -20.09 -3.75 10.98
CA ASN A 68 -21.05 -3.96 9.90
C ASN A 68 -22.44 -4.34 10.41
N GLU A 69 -22.54 -5.25 11.39
CA GLU A 69 -23.78 -5.65 12.05
C GLU A 69 -24.45 -4.45 12.76
N SER A 70 -23.67 -3.63 13.48
CA SER A 70 -24.13 -2.39 14.11
C SER A 70 -24.69 -1.40 13.09
N VAL A 71 -23.99 -1.21 11.96
CA VAL A 71 -24.48 -0.35 10.87
C VAL A 71 -25.80 -0.86 10.30
N ALA A 72 -25.91 -2.17 10.05
CA ALA A 72 -27.13 -2.79 9.56
C ALA A 72 -28.30 -2.63 10.55
N ALA A 73 -28.06 -2.86 11.84
CA ALA A 73 -29.05 -2.73 12.91
C ALA A 73 -29.52 -1.28 13.13
N SER A 74 -28.69 -0.29 12.78
CA SER A 74 -29.00 1.13 13.01
C SER A 74 -30.17 1.66 12.16
N GLY A 75 -30.49 1.03 11.03
CA GLY A 75 -31.47 1.51 10.04
C GLY A 75 -31.08 2.83 9.33
N LYS A 76 -29.91 3.39 9.60
CA LYS A 76 -29.43 4.64 8.99
C LYS A 76 -28.93 4.38 7.55
N PRO A 77 -28.94 5.40 6.66
CA PRO A 77 -28.31 5.28 5.35
C PRO A 77 -26.84 4.86 5.48
N SER A 78 -26.43 3.87 4.70
CA SER A 78 -25.07 3.33 4.71
C SER A 78 -24.58 3.04 3.30
N VAL A 79 -23.27 3.01 3.12
CA VAL A 79 -22.62 2.55 1.89
C VAL A 79 -21.57 1.51 2.23
N THR A 80 -21.12 0.80 1.21
CA THR A 80 -20.11 -0.25 1.34
C THR A 80 -18.83 0.15 0.63
N ILE A 81 -17.70 -0.07 1.30
CA ILE A 81 -16.35 0.06 0.73
C ILE A 81 -15.72 -1.33 0.80
N ALA A 82 -15.17 -1.82 -0.30
CA ALA A 82 -14.41 -3.06 -0.28
C ALA A 82 -12.94 -2.77 0.00
N VAL A 83 -12.31 -3.58 0.84
CA VAL A 83 -10.88 -3.60 1.10
C VAL A 83 -10.33 -4.84 0.40
N MET A 84 -9.70 -4.64 -0.76
CA MET A 84 -9.18 -5.72 -1.60
C MET A 84 -7.69 -5.93 -1.35
N LEU A 85 -7.34 -7.02 -0.66
CA LEU A 85 -5.99 -7.33 -0.18
C LEU A 85 -5.71 -8.83 -0.24
N PRO A 86 -4.46 -9.26 -0.52
CA PRO A 86 -4.06 -10.66 -0.40
C PRO A 86 -4.04 -11.09 1.08
N MET A 87 -5.17 -11.58 1.58
CA MET A 87 -5.36 -11.99 2.98
C MET A 87 -4.97 -13.45 3.22
N THR A 88 -4.80 -14.23 2.15
CA THR A 88 -4.10 -15.52 2.14
C THR A 88 -2.75 -15.33 1.48
N LEU A 89 -1.69 -15.67 2.21
CA LEU A 89 -0.32 -15.63 1.71
C LEU A 89 0.20 -17.06 1.53
N VAL A 90 0.95 -17.29 0.47
CA VAL A 90 1.64 -18.56 0.24
C VAL A 90 3.02 -18.53 0.91
N GLU A 91 3.68 -19.68 1.00
CA GLU A 91 5.04 -19.74 1.52
C GLU A 91 6.00 -18.88 0.66
N ASN A 92 6.86 -18.10 1.31
CA ASN A 92 7.79 -17.15 0.65
C ASN A 92 7.10 -16.08 -0.22
N ASP A 93 5.94 -15.57 0.24
CA ASP A 93 5.28 -14.41 -0.36
C ASP A 93 6.16 -13.14 -0.32
N ILE A 94 5.89 -12.20 -1.23
CA ILE A 94 6.52 -10.87 -1.22
C ILE A 94 5.97 -9.98 -0.10
N LEU A 95 4.84 -10.36 0.50
CA LEU A 95 4.23 -9.67 1.63
C LEU A 95 4.41 -10.46 2.93
N SER A 96 4.49 -9.73 4.04
CA SER A 96 4.42 -10.32 5.38
C SER A 96 2.98 -10.33 5.91
N ALA A 97 2.67 -11.29 6.80
CA ALA A 97 1.39 -11.30 7.52
C ALA A 97 1.21 -10.01 8.34
N GLU A 98 2.30 -9.55 8.96
CA GLU A 98 2.67 -8.15 9.22
C GLU A 98 1.83 -7.09 8.50
N TRP A 99 2.27 -6.87 7.26
CA TRP A 99 1.79 -5.85 6.36
C TRP A 99 0.28 -5.98 6.09
N VAL A 100 -0.19 -7.22 5.85
CA VAL A 100 -1.62 -7.49 5.57
C VAL A 100 -2.47 -7.12 6.78
N ARG A 101 -2.03 -7.49 7.98
CA ARG A 101 -2.72 -7.21 9.23
C ARG A 101 -2.82 -5.70 9.49
N HIS A 102 -1.73 -4.95 9.30
CA HIS A 102 -1.76 -3.49 9.45
C HIS A 102 -2.69 -2.80 8.44
N GLN A 103 -2.79 -3.30 7.20
CA GLN A 103 -3.76 -2.78 6.24
C GLN A 103 -5.21 -2.94 6.75
N VAL A 104 -5.60 -4.15 7.14
CA VAL A 104 -6.98 -4.42 7.60
C VAL A 104 -7.29 -3.63 8.88
N GLN A 105 -6.33 -3.49 9.80
CA GLN A 105 -6.47 -2.69 11.02
C GLN A 105 -6.63 -1.19 10.74
N GLY A 106 -5.85 -0.63 9.80
CA GLY A 106 -6.00 0.77 9.39
C GLY A 106 -7.37 1.05 8.79
N ALA A 107 -7.85 0.17 7.91
CA ALA A 107 -9.18 0.27 7.33
C ALA A 107 -10.29 0.21 8.39
N TYR A 108 -10.18 -0.71 9.37
CA TYR A 108 -11.13 -0.79 10.49
C TYR A 108 -11.16 0.49 11.33
N ILE A 109 -10.00 1.07 11.67
CA ILE A 109 -9.96 2.31 12.46
C ILE A 109 -10.64 3.46 11.71
N ALA A 110 -10.46 3.57 10.40
CA ALA A 110 -11.16 4.56 9.59
C ALA A 110 -12.68 4.34 9.59
N GLN A 111 -13.14 3.09 9.43
CA GLN A 111 -14.56 2.74 9.51
C GLN A 111 -15.15 3.14 10.87
N ARG A 112 -14.52 2.69 11.96
CA ARG A 112 -15.01 2.92 13.32
C ARG A 112 -15.10 4.41 13.61
N ARG A 113 -14.07 5.18 13.27
CA ARG A 113 -14.05 6.63 13.54
C ARG A 113 -15.07 7.39 12.68
N ALA A 114 -15.23 6.99 11.41
CA ALA A 114 -16.22 7.57 10.52
C ALA A 114 -17.67 7.35 11.01
N ASN A 115 -17.93 6.23 11.68
CA ASN A 115 -19.27 5.88 12.17
C ASN A 115 -19.61 6.46 13.55
N THR A 116 -18.61 6.87 14.34
CA THR A 116 -18.81 7.21 15.77
C THR A 116 -18.53 8.66 16.14
N THR A 117 -17.60 9.34 15.47
CA THR A 117 -17.06 10.62 15.99
C THR A 117 -17.58 11.89 15.32
N GLY A 118 -18.29 11.77 14.18
CA GLY A 118 -18.75 12.94 13.41
C GLY A 118 -17.64 13.82 12.80
N SER A 119 -16.36 13.50 13.06
CA SER A 119 -15.17 14.28 12.68
C SER A 119 -15.07 14.57 11.18
N TRP A 120 -15.69 13.73 10.36
CA TRP A 120 -15.69 13.81 8.90
C TRP A 120 -17.12 13.79 8.35
N GLY A 121 -18.07 14.36 9.09
CA GLY A 121 -19.50 14.18 8.86
C GLY A 121 -20.01 12.86 9.49
N SER A 122 -21.33 12.63 9.41
CA SER A 122 -22.00 11.55 10.15
C SER A 122 -22.74 10.52 9.30
N LEU A 123 -23.08 10.86 8.04
CA LEU A 123 -23.83 9.98 7.14
C LEU A 123 -23.32 10.12 5.69
N PRO A 124 -23.39 9.05 4.88
CA PRO A 124 -23.84 7.70 5.23
C PRO A 124 -22.87 6.97 6.19
N LEU A 125 -23.35 5.97 6.91
CA LEU A 125 -22.51 5.03 7.66
C LEU A 125 -21.72 4.12 6.72
N ILE A 126 -20.60 3.59 7.20
CA ILE A 126 -19.65 2.82 6.41
C ILE A 126 -19.68 1.36 6.80
N ARG A 127 -19.92 0.49 5.82
CA ARG A 127 -19.66 -0.95 5.90
C ARG A 127 -18.37 -1.27 5.15
N LEU A 128 -17.58 -2.19 5.68
CA LEU A 128 -16.41 -2.72 4.99
C LEU A 128 -16.66 -4.15 4.54
N LEU A 129 -16.33 -4.45 3.28
CA LEU A 129 -16.17 -5.83 2.81
C LEU A 129 -14.69 -6.15 2.70
N LEU A 130 -14.33 -7.37 3.05
CA LEU A 130 -12.98 -7.92 2.91
C LEU A 130 -12.96 -8.78 1.65
N ALA A 131 -12.19 -8.35 0.65
CA ALA A 131 -12.09 -8.99 -0.65
C ALA A 131 -10.69 -9.60 -0.80
N ASN A 132 -10.57 -10.92 -0.66
CA ASN A 132 -9.30 -11.62 -0.79
C ASN A 132 -9.11 -12.22 -2.18
N PRO A 133 -8.20 -11.70 -3.02
CA PRO A 133 -7.86 -12.23 -4.33
C PRO A 133 -6.72 -13.27 -4.31
N GLY A 134 -6.32 -13.73 -3.13
CA GLY A 134 -5.17 -14.61 -2.96
C GLY A 134 -3.84 -13.88 -3.09
N SER A 135 -2.76 -14.61 -2.83
CA SER A 135 -1.38 -14.15 -2.91
C SER A 135 -1.11 -13.45 -4.24
N ARG A 136 -0.42 -12.30 -4.17
CA ARG A 136 -0.05 -11.47 -5.34
C ARG A 136 -1.24 -11.08 -6.24
N LEU A 137 -2.46 -11.14 -5.72
CA LEU A 137 -3.70 -10.92 -6.46
C LEU A 137 -3.88 -11.91 -7.64
N THR A 138 -3.32 -13.12 -7.55
CA THR A 138 -3.33 -14.11 -8.65
C THR A 138 -4.75 -14.53 -9.04
N HIS A 139 -5.72 -14.41 -8.14
CA HIS A 139 -7.13 -14.74 -8.37
C HIS A 139 -8.03 -13.51 -8.31
N TRP A 140 -7.55 -12.37 -8.81
CA TRP A 140 -8.31 -11.11 -8.79
C TRP A 140 -9.64 -11.17 -9.55
N GLU A 141 -9.71 -11.89 -10.66
CA GLU A 141 -10.87 -11.88 -11.58
C GLU A 141 -12.19 -12.30 -10.91
N PRO A 142 -12.30 -13.47 -10.24
CA PRO A 142 -13.53 -13.85 -9.55
C PRO A 142 -13.93 -12.85 -8.45
N VAL A 143 -12.96 -12.28 -7.74
CA VAL A 143 -13.22 -11.29 -6.68
C VAL A 143 -13.75 -9.99 -7.25
N VAL A 144 -13.14 -9.47 -8.32
CA VAL A 144 -13.61 -8.25 -9.00
C VAL A 144 -15.00 -8.47 -9.59
N ASN A 145 -15.26 -9.63 -10.19
CA ASN A 145 -16.59 -9.96 -10.72
C ASN A 145 -17.67 -9.97 -9.62
N ASP A 146 -17.37 -10.51 -8.43
CA ASP A 146 -18.31 -10.45 -7.30
C ASP A 146 -18.54 -9.01 -6.82
N LEU A 147 -17.47 -8.20 -6.70
CA LEU A 147 -17.55 -6.79 -6.33
C LEU A 147 -18.39 -5.97 -7.33
N VAL A 148 -18.23 -6.21 -8.63
CA VAL A 148 -19.07 -5.59 -9.67
C VAL A 148 -20.55 -5.92 -9.44
N GLY A 149 -20.85 -7.17 -9.10
CA GLY A 149 -22.20 -7.58 -8.74
C GLY A 149 -22.74 -6.88 -7.49
N ARG A 150 -21.88 -6.32 -6.61
CA ARG A 150 -22.26 -5.69 -5.33
C ARG A 150 -22.56 -4.18 -5.40
N LEU A 151 -22.34 -3.55 -6.56
CA LEU A 151 -22.63 -2.13 -6.80
C LEU A 151 -24.02 -1.72 -6.28
N GLU A 152 -25.08 -2.38 -6.77
CA GLU A 152 -26.46 -2.04 -6.41
C GLU A 152 -26.94 -2.80 -5.16
N ARG A 153 -26.74 -4.12 -5.09
CA ARG A 153 -27.28 -4.96 -4.00
C ARG A 153 -26.75 -4.59 -2.62
N GLU A 154 -25.52 -4.08 -2.55
CA GLU A 154 -24.85 -3.74 -1.30
C GLU A 154 -24.36 -2.30 -1.24
N ARG A 155 -24.70 -1.47 -2.24
CA ARG A 155 -24.28 -0.08 -2.33
C ARG A 155 -22.76 0.06 -2.23
N LEU A 156 -22.04 -0.76 -3.01
CA LEU A 156 -20.58 -0.65 -3.12
C LEU A 156 -20.23 0.65 -3.85
N VAL A 157 -19.47 1.52 -3.20
CA VAL A 157 -19.11 2.85 -3.76
C VAL A 157 -17.65 2.99 -4.14
N ALA A 158 -16.77 2.16 -3.59
CA ALA A 158 -15.34 2.19 -3.91
C ALA A 158 -14.63 0.89 -3.48
N VAL A 159 -13.44 0.69 -4.03
CA VAL A 159 -12.47 -0.32 -3.59
C VAL A 159 -11.25 0.39 -3.03
N THR A 160 -10.70 -0.14 -1.94
CA THR A 160 -9.46 0.29 -1.28
C THR A 160 -8.54 -0.90 -1.08
N GLY A 161 -7.35 -0.69 -0.52
CA GLY A 161 -6.46 -1.77 -0.09
C GLY A 161 -5.53 -2.33 -1.16
N ILE A 162 -5.84 -2.19 -2.46
CA ILE A 162 -4.90 -2.63 -3.51
C ILE A 162 -3.57 -1.89 -3.33
N GLY A 163 -2.54 -2.63 -2.95
CA GLY A 163 -1.27 -2.09 -2.42
C GLY A 163 -0.01 -2.61 -3.09
N LEU A 164 -0.16 -3.40 -4.16
CA LEU A 164 0.95 -4.00 -4.88
C LEU A 164 1.08 -3.40 -6.27
N SER A 165 2.30 -3.06 -6.67
CA SER A 165 2.61 -2.59 -8.03
C SER A 165 2.87 -3.77 -8.98
N LEU A 166 1.87 -4.63 -9.14
CA LEU A 166 1.92 -5.84 -9.98
C LEU A 166 1.00 -5.72 -11.20
N GLY A 167 1.28 -6.49 -12.26
CA GLY A 167 0.40 -6.61 -13.43
C GLY A 167 -1.01 -7.08 -13.05
N SER A 168 -1.12 -8.08 -12.17
CA SER A 168 -2.40 -8.56 -11.63
C SER A 168 -3.20 -7.45 -10.91
N ALA A 169 -2.51 -6.57 -10.18
CA ALA A 169 -3.14 -5.43 -9.52
C ALA A 169 -3.60 -4.39 -10.55
N ARG A 170 -2.81 -4.15 -11.60
CA ARG A 170 -3.20 -3.29 -12.73
C ARG A 170 -4.45 -3.83 -13.42
N ASP A 171 -4.47 -5.10 -13.78
CA ASP A 171 -5.60 -5.75 -14.45
C ASP A 171 -6.89 -5.66 -13.61
N ALA A 172 -6.76 -5.91 -12.29
CA ALA A 172 -7.87 -5.77 -11.36
C ALA A 172 -8.43 -4.32 -11.32
N ILE A 173 -7.55 -3.32 -11.24
CA ILE A 173 -7.92 -1.90 -11.21
C ILE A 173 -8.53 -1.48 -12.55
N GLU A 174 -7.97 -1.90 -13.68
CA GLU A 174 -8.52 -1.63 -15.01
C GLU A 174 -9.92 -2.25 -15.15
N ARG A 175 -10.13 -3.47 -14.65
CA ARG A 175 -11.45 -4.10 -14.67
C ARG A 175 -12.46 -3.36 -13.80
N LEU A 176 -12.08 -2.97 -12.58
CA LEU A 176 -12.92 -2.14 -11.71
C LEU A 176 -13.27 -0.79 -12.37
N SER A 177 -12.29 -0.17 -13.02
CA SER A 177 -12.44 1.08 -13.76
C SER A 177 -13.42 0.97 -14.94
N GLN A 178 -13.37 -0.13 -15.71
CA GLN A 178 -14.33 -0.40 -16.79
C GLN A 178 -15.78 -0.44 -16.28
N HIS A 179 -15.98 -0.90 -15.05
CA HIS A 179 -17.27 -0.89 -14.36
C HIS A 179 -17.53 0.39 -13.54
N LYS A 180 -16.66 1.40 -13.70
CA LYS A 180 -16.71 2.70 -13.04
C LYS A 180 -16.74 2.60 -11.51
N ILE A 181 -16.01 1.63 -10.96
CA ILE A 181 -15.76 1.49 -9.54
C ILE A 181 -14.45 2.21 -9.23
N PRO A 182 -14.47 3.31 -8.45
CA PRO A 182 -13.24 4.01 -8.10
C PRO A 182 -12.37 3.15 -7.18
N VAL A 183 -11.06 3.27 -7.37
CA VAL A 183 -10.06 2.62 -6.53
C VAL A 183 -9.27 3.69 -5.81
N VAL A 184 -9.17 3.59 -4.48
CA VAL A 184 -8.20 4.36 -3.67
C VAL A 184 -7.14 3.40 -3.14
N ALA A 185 -6.02 3.31 -3.84
CA ALA A 185 -4.90 2.47 -3.46
C ALA A 185 -4.16 3.03 -2.23
N SER A 186 -3.57 2.12 -1.44
CA SER A 186 -2.82 2.46 -0.23
C SER A 186 -1.34 2.71 -0.58
N PRO A 187 -0.38 1.75 -0.54
CA PRO A 187 1.03 2.03 -0.84
C PRO A 187 1.46 1.85 -2.33
N VAL A 188 0.57 2.04 -3.32
CA VAL A 188 0.96 1.87 -4.74
C VAL A 188 1.76 3.08 -5.24
N ALA A 189 3.08 2.91 -5.40
CA ALA A 189 3.99 3.98 -5.84
C ALA A 189 4.19 4.06 -7.35
N ALA A 190 3.92 2.99 -8.12
CA ALA A 190 4.18 2.93 -9.56
C ALA A 190 3.39 4.00 -10.33
N ASP A 191 4.08 4.83 -11.11
CA ASP A 191 3.52 6.01 -11.78
C ASP A 191 2.55 5.65 -12.91
N GLU A 192 2.62 4.42 -13.44
CA GLU A 192 1.82 3.94 -14.57
C GLU A 192 0.36 3.67 -14.20
N PHE A 193 0.02 3.53 -12.91
CA PHE A 193 -1.36 3.37 -12.45
C PHE A 193 -2.20 4.65 -12.63
N SER A 194 -1.54 5.80 -12.67
CA SER A 194 -2.16 7.13 -12.82
C SER A 194 -2.86 7.33 -14.17
N GLU A 195 -2.61 6.43 -15.13
CA GLU A 195 -3.27 6.41 -16.44
C GLU A 195 -4.66 5.76 -16.40
N ILE A 196 -4.99 5.02 -15.32
CA ILE A 196 -6.24 4.27 -15.21
C ILE A 196 -7.37 5.19 -14.70
N PRO A 197 -8.47 5.40 -15.47
CA PRO A 197 -9.56 6.25 -15.04
C PRO A 197 -10.16 5.80 -13.70
N GLY A 198 -10.45 6.74 -12.79
CA GLY A 198 -11.03 6.41 -11.49
C GLY A 198 -10.07 5.82 -10.46
N PHE A 199 -8.78 5.66 -10.80
CA PHE A 199 -7.72 5.38 -9.84
C PHE A 199 -7.36 6.63 -9.05
N MET A 200 -7.09 6.45 -7.76
CA MET A 200 -6.47 7.40 -6.84
C MET A 200 -5.51 6.63 -5.93
N ARG A 201 -4.50 7.30 -5.39
CA ARG A 201 -3.64 6.72 -4.35
C ARG A 201 -3.34 7.70 -3.24
N VAL A 202 -3.30 7.22 -2.01
CA VAL A 202 -2.90 8.05 -0.87
C VAL A 202 -1.39 8.08 -0.65
N SER A 203 -0.66 7.11 -1.19
CA SER A 203 0.80 7.09 -1.15
C SER A 203 1.43 8.06 -2.15
N PRO A 204 2.65 8.55 -1.85
CA PRO A 204 3.51 9.19 -2.83
C PRO A 204 3.74 8.31 -4.07
N THR A 205 4.01 8.96 -5.20
CA THR A 205 4.49 8.27 -6.41
C THR A 205 5.98 7.97 -6.29
N SER A 206 6.51 7.10 -7.17
CA SER A 206 7.96 6.82 -7.22
C SER A 206 8.73 8.11 -7.55
N SER A 207 8.19 8.92 -8.47
CA SER A 207 8.73 10.27 -8.74
C SER A 207 8.76 11.15 -7.48
N THR A 208 7.71 11.08 -6.67
CA THR A 208 7.60 11.86 -5.42
C THR A 208 8.67 11.44 -4.41
N TYR A 209 8.97 10.14 -4.28
CA TYR A 209 10.06 9.67 -3.42
C TYR A 209 11.42 10.16 -3.89
N GLY A 210 11.72 10.07 -5.19
CA GLY A 210 12.97 10.60 -5.75
C GLY A 210 13.14 12.10 -5.50
N MET A 211 12.07 12.88 -5.72
CA MET A 211 12.08 14.32 -5.45
C MET A 211 12.23 14.66 -3.97
N ALA A 212 11.55 13.94 -3.07
CA ALA A 212 11.63 14.20 -1.63
C ALA A 212 13.01 13.82 -1.06
N ALA A 213 13.63 12.73 -1.54
CA ALA A 213 14.99 12.37 -1.20
C ALA A 213 16.00 13.44 -1.65
N ALA A 214 15.85 13.95 -2.88
CA ALA A 214 16.64 15.07 -3.38
C ALA A 214 16.42 16.35 -2.57
N GLY A 215 15.16 16.73 -2.31
CA GLY A 215 14.80 17.91 -1.53
C GLY A 215 15.41 17.91 -0.13
N TYR A 216 15.38 16.75 0.54
CA TYR A 216 16.01 16.54 1.84
C TYR A 216 17.52 16.76 1.79
N VAL A 217 18.20 16.07 0.85
CA VAL A 217 19.67 15.99 0.90
C VAL A 217 20.37 17.25 0.39
N ARG A 218 19.72 18.05 -0.47
CA ARG A 218 20.25 19.34 -0.96
C ARG A 218 20.57 20.34 0.14
N GLN A 219 19.96 20.19 1.32
CA GLN A 219 20.28 21.04 2.48
C GLN A 219 21.69 20.79 3.04
N THR A 220 22.27 19.62 2.75
CA THR A 220 23.51 19.14 3.37
C THR A 220 24.55 18.61 2.38
N ALA A 221 24.20 18.43 1.10
CA ALA A 221 25.09 17.87 0.09
C ALA A 221 24.92 18.59 -1.25
N HIS A 222 26.04 18.86 -1.91
CA HIS A 222 26.14 19.50 -3.24
C HIS A 222 26.50 18.51 -4.35
N THR A 223 26.98 17.32 -4.00
CA THR A 223 27.42 16.30 -4.97
C THR A 223 26.80 14.94 -4.70
N ALA A 224 26.29 14.31 -5.76
CA ALA A 224 25.70 12.97 -5.68
C ALA A 224 26.22 12.05 -6.78
N THR A 225 26.47 10.78 -6.45
CA THR A 225 26.67 9.71 -7.44
C THR A 225 25.39 8.89 -7.54
N LEU A 226 25.00 8.52 -8.76
CA LEU A 226 23.84 7.67 -9.02
C LEU A 226 24.27 6.21 -9.20
N VAL A 227 23.60 5.30 -8.50
CA VAL A 227 23.60 3.86 -8.78
C VAL A 227 22.20 3.49 -9.23
N GLN A 228 22.05 2.88 -10.40
CA GLN A 228 20.76 2.62 -11.01
C GLN A 228 20.59 1.18 -11.48
N ASP A 229 19.47 0.57 -11.13
CA ASP A 229 18.99 -0.65 -11.76
C ASP A 229 18.47 -0.34 -13.18
N VAL A 230 18.89 -1.13 -14.16
CA VAL A 230 18.50 -0.98 -15.57
C VAL A 230 17.68 -2.15 -16.10
N ASN A 231 17.18 -3.02 -15.21
CA ASN A 231 16.27 -4.10 -15.59
C ASN A 231 15.10 -3.56 -16.43
N PRO A 232 14.94 -3.99 -17.69
CA PRO A 232 13.91 -3.45 -18.59
C PRO A 232 12.48 -3.81 -18.14
N GLY A 233 12.32 -4.83 -17.29
CA GLY A 233 11.04 -5.24 -16.72
C GLY A 233 10.63 -4.47 -15.46
N ASP A 234 11.46 -3.55 -14.96
CA ASP A 234 11.16 -2.76 -13.76
C ASP A 234 11.34 -1.25 -14.01
N LEU A 235 10.22 -0.54 -14.10
CA LEU A 235 10.24 0.91 -14.37
C LEU A 235 10.54 1.74 -13.11
N TYR A 236 10.37 1.16 -11.92
CA TYR A 236 10.51 1.88 -10.66
C TYR A 236 11.91 2.51 -10.48
N PRO A 237 13.03 1.79 -10.66
CA PRO A 237 14.38 2.36 -10.55
C PRO A 237 14.64 3.50 -11.53
N LYS A 238 14.15 3.38 -12.77
CA LYS A 238 14.28 4.42 -13.79
C LYS A 238 13.55 5.71 -13.38
N THR A 239 12.34 5.57 -12.83
CA THR A 239 11.54 6.71 -12.37
C THR A 239 12.20 7.40 -11.17
N LEU A 240 12.70 6.64 -10.19
CA LEU A 240 13.46 7.17 -9.05
C LEU A 240 14.71 7.95 -9.51
N ALA A 241 15.55 7.32 -10.33
CA ALA A 241 16.78 7.91 -10.82
C ALA A 241 16.54 9.23 -11.55
N LYS A 242 15.53 9.25 -12.43
CA LYS A 242 15.12 10.44 -13.16
C LYS A 242 14.66 11.55 -12.21
N ALA A 243 13.69 11.25 -11.33
CA ALA A 243 13.10 12.25 -10.45
C ALA A 243 14.11 12.83 -9.44
N PHE A 244 14.98 11.99 -8.87
CA PHE A 244 16.07 12.46 -8.01
C PHE A 244 17.03 13.36 -8.79
N THR A 245 17.51 12.92 -9.96
CA THR A 245 18.50 13.68 -10.74
C THR A 245 17.96 15.04 -11.18
N GLU A 246 16.74 15.09 -11.71
CA GLU A 246 16.08 16.33 -12.15
C GLU A 246 15.84 17.30 -10.98
N ARG A 247 15.58 16.78 -9.77
CA ARG A 247 15.35 17.61 -8.58
C ARG A 247 16.63 18.03 -7.88
N PHE A 248 17.66 17.18 -7.88
CA PHE A 248 18.91 17.39 -7.18
C PHE A 248 19.80 18.38 -7.94
N ALA A 249 19.97 18.20 -9.25
CA ALA A 249 20.96 18.94 -10.03
C ALA A 249 20.49 20.36 -10.39
N ASP A 250 21.35 21.35 -10.13
CA ASP A 250 21.21 22.75 -10.55
C ASP A 250 22.59 23.45 -10.59
N ASP A 251 22.63 24.79 -10.63
CA ASP A 251 23.89 25.56 -10.67
C ASP A 251 24.82 25.31 -9.47
N THR A 252 24.28 24.82 -8.35
CA THR A 252 25.00 24.60 -7.07
C THR A 252 25.06 23.13 -6.64
N HIS A 253 24.35 22.25 -7.33
CA HIS A 253 24.26 20.82 -7.03
C HIS A 253 24.52 20.00 -8.29
N ARG A 254 25.40 19.01 -8.23
CA ARG A 254 25.80 18.25 -9.42
C ARG A 254 25.85 16.75 -9.19
N MET A 255 25.42 16.01 -10.20
CA MET A 255 25.75 14.59 -10.29
C MET A 255 27.23 14.44 -10.66
N VAL A 256 27.95 13.60 -9.94
CA VAL A 256 29.39 13.37 -10.14
C VAL A 256 29.69 11.92 -10.51
N GLY A 257 30.67 11.76 -11.40
CA GLY A 257 30.98 10.47 -12.00
C GLY A 257 29.98 10.07 -13.09
N ARG A 258 30.16 8.87 -13.63
CA ARG A 258 29.15 8.22 -14.47
C ARG A 258 28.13 7.54 -13.56
N THR A 259 26.90 7.40 -14.05
CA THR A 259 25.92 6.52 -13.42
C THR A 259 26.49 5.10 -13.37
N GLU A 260 26.61 4.54 -12.17
CA GLU A 260 26.90 3.13 -11.98
C GLU A 260 25.61 2.35 -12.22
N VAL A 261 25.68 1.31 -13.05
CA VAL A 261 24.49 0.55 -13.47
C VAL A 261 24.63 -0.92 -13.14
N TYR A 262 23.52 -1.54 -12.77
CA TYR A 262 23.39 -3.00 -12.66
C TYR A 262 22.04 -3.42 -13.26
N ASP A 263 21.93 -4.66 -13.71
CA ASP A 263 20.66 -5.21 -14.22
C ASP A 263 20.18 -6.30 -13.28
N SER A 264 19.07 -6.07 -12.57
CA SER A 264 18.55 -7.05 -11.63
C SER A 264 18.02 -8.35 -12.25
N SER A 265 17.85 -8.40 -13.56
CA SER A 265 17.43 -9.62 -14.25
C SER A 265 18.59 -10.62 -14.45
N LEU A 266 19.83 -10.19 -14.23
CA LEU A 266 21.04 -10.99 -14.44
C LEU A 266 21.59 -11.56 -13.12
N PRO A 267 22.25 -12.72 -13.16
CA PRO A 267 22.93 -13.28 -11.99
C PRO A 267 24.22 -12.50 -11.65
N GLY A 268 24.70 -12.64 -10.41
CA GLY A 268 25.99 -12.09 -9.98
C GLY A 268 25.99 -10.58 -9.73
N ILE A 269 24.84 -10.04 -9.31
CA ILE A 269 24.66 -8.61 -8.98
C ILE A 269 25.66 -8.17 -7.91
N GLU A 270 25.94 -9.02 -6.92
CA GLU A 270 26.88 -8.74 -5.84
C GLU A 270 28.30 -8.47 -6.35
N ASN A 271 28.74 -9.23 -7.35
CA ASN A 271 30.04 -9.00 -8.00
C ASN A 271 30.05 -7.67 -8.76
N THR A 272 28.93 -7.31 -9.38
CA THR A 272 28.76 -6.02 -10.05
C THR A 272 28.90 -4.89 -9.03
N PHE A 273 28.24 -4.99 -7.86
CA PHE A 273 28.39 -3.99 -6.79
C PHE A 273 29.83 -3.85 -6.32
N LEU A 274 30.58 -4.94 -6.13
CA LEU A 274 31.99 -4.86 -5.74
C LEU A 274 32.84 -4.09 -6.77
N GLN A 275 32.54 -4.22 -8.06
CA GLN A 275 33.24 -3.50 -9.13
C GLN A 275 32.92 -1.99 -9.14
N MET A 276 31.76 -1.57 -8.62
CA MET A 276 31.39 -0.15 -8.52
C MET A 276 32.17 0.60 -7.43
N MET A 277 32.66 -0.11 -6.40
CA MET A 277 33.21 0.51 -5.18
C MET A 277 34.40 1.46 -5.42
N PRO A 278 35.39 1.13 -6.29
CA PRO A 278 36.46 2.07 -6.62
C PRO A 278 35.94 3.38 -7.26
N ASN A 279 34.93 3.30 -8.12
CA ASN A 279 34.34 4.47 -8.77
C ASN A 279 33.54 5.31 -7.76
N ILE A 280 32.73 4.68 -6.91
CA ILE A 280 32.01 5.36 -5.82
C ILE A 280 32.99 6.09 -4.89
N CYS A 281 34.13 5.46 -4.58
CA CYS A 281 35.18 6.09 -3.80
C CYS A 281 35.87 7.24 -4.54
N GLY A 282 36.19 7.08 -5.82
CA GLY A 282 36.91 8.06 -6.63
C GLY A 282 36.08 9.26 -7.08
N ASN A 283 34.75 9.14 -7.12
CA ASN A 283 33.87 10.25 -7.45
C ASN A 283 33.82 11.32 -6.34
N GLU A 284 34.23 10.97 -5.11
CA GLU A 284 34.22 11.85 -3.95
C GLU A 284 32.87 12.56 -3.69
N ALA A 285 31.75 11.94 -4.13
CA ALA A 285 30.41 12.45 -3.86
C ALA A 285 30.13 12.49 -2.35
N GLU A 286 29.36 13.49 -1.92
CA GLU A 286 28.88 13.59 -0.54
C GLU A 286 27.79 12.54 -0.26
N VAL A 287 26.98 12.21 -1.27
CA VAL A 287 25.95 11.17 -1.16
C VAL A 287 25.91 10.25 -2.38
N VAL A 288 25.40 9.04 -2.15
CA VAL A 288 25.08 8.07 -3.21
C VAL A 288 23.57 7.93 -3.26
N TYR A 289 22.95 8.15 -4.41
CA TYR A 289 21.55 7.80 -4.63
C TYR A 289 21.45 6.42 -5.27
N PHE A 290 20.87 5.47 -4.56
CA PHE A 290 20.60 4.12 -5.02
C PHE A 290 19.17 4.03 -5.54
N ALA A 291 19.02 4.04 -6.86
CA ALA A 291 17.76 3.81 -7.53
C ALA A 291 17.64 2.31 -7.85
N GLY A 292 17.08 1.55 -6.92
CA GLY A 292 16.89 0.11 -7.02
C GLY A 292 15.89 -0.42 -6.00
N ARG A 293 15.66 -1.74 -5.99
CA ARG A 293 14.75 -2.40 -5.04
C ARG A 293 15.46 -2.74 -3.72
N GLU A 294 14.67 -2.88 -2.65
CA GLU A 294 15.15 -3.12 -1.28
C GLU A 294 16.03 -4.39 -1.14
N ASN A 295 15.68 -5.46 -1.85
CA ASN A 295 16.46 -6.70 -1.84
C ASN A 295 17.90 -6.47 -2.35
N HIS A 296 18.09 -5.64 -3.38
CA HIS A 296 19.41 -5.29 -3.90
C HIS A 296 20.09 -4.19 -3.08
N LEU A 297 19.34 -3.30 -2.44
CA LEU A 297 19.89 -2.29 -1.53
C LEU A 297 20.69 -2.96 -0.40
N SER A 298 20.17 -4.04 0.17
CA SER A 298 20.87 -4.81 1.22
C SER A 298 22.25 -5.29 0.76
N SER A 299 22.31 -5.89 -0.43
CA SER A 299 23.56 -6.37 -1.03
C SER A 299 24.51 -5.23 -1.42
N PHE A 300 23.98 -4.11 -1.94
CA PHE A 300 24.77 -2.93 -2.26
C PHE A 300 25.42 -2.32 -1.02
N VAL A 301 24.64 -2.13 0.04
CA VAL A 301 25.11 -1.62 1.33
C VAL A 301 26.16 -2.55 1.95
N ALA A 302 25.96 -3.87 1.86
CA ALA A 302 26.98 -4.84 2.27
C ALA A 302 28.28 -4.69 1.45
N GLY A 303 28.18 -4.46 0.13
CA GLY A 303 29.30 -4.21 -0.76
C GLY A 303 30.13 -2.99 -0.37
N LEU A 304 29.51 -1.93 0.16
CA LEU A 304 30.20 -0.74 0.64
C LEU A 304 31.18 -1.04 1.79
N ALA A 305 31.02 -2.13 2.54
CA ALA A 305 31.99 -2.56 3.55
C ALA A 305 33.33 -3.04 2.96
N GLN A 306 33.39 -3.24 1.63
CA GLN A 306 34.59 -3.68 0.91
C GLN A 306 35.21 -2.57 0.06
N ARG A 307 34.73 -1.33 0.21
CA ARG A 307 35.24 -0.18 -0.56
C ARG A 307 36.68 0.19 -0.16
N PRO A 308 37.50 0.74 -1.08
CA PRO A 308 38.86 1.17 -0.73
C PRO A 308 38.91 2.37 0.23
N CYS A 309 37.85 3.20 0.27
CA CYS A 309 37.78 4.43 1.08
C CYS A 309 37.02 4.24 2.42
N LEU A 310 37.34 3.20 3.21
CA LEU A 310 36.66 2.89 4.48
C LEU A 310 36.74 3.98 5.55
N SER A 311 37.74 4.85 5.49
CA SER A 311 37.88 5.97 6.42
C SER A 311 36.77 7.03 6.22
N ARG A 312 36.26 7.16 4.99
CA ARG A 312 35.24 8.15 4.59
C ARG A 312 33.83 7.62 4.86
N PRO A 313 33.00 8.33 5.64
CA PRO A 313 31.58 8.01 5.75
C PRO A 313 30.88 8.12 4.39
N ILE A 314 29.89 7.25 4.14
CA ILE A 314 29.05 7.33 2.95
C ILE A 314 27.59 7.37 3.39
N THR A 315 26.84 8.35 2.89
CA THR A 315 25.39 8.39 3.02
C THR A 315 24.76 7.88 1.73
N VAL A 316 23.98 6.82 1.83
CA VAL A 316 23.17 6.26 0.75
C VAL A 316 21.74 6.73 0.93
N LEU A 317 21.18 7.39 -0.08
CA LEU A 317 19.75 7.63 -0.21
C LEU A 317 19.14 6.61 -1.15
N THR A 318 17.92 6.17 -0.89
CA THR A 318 17.18 5.24 -1.76
C THR A 318 15.78 5.77 -2.06
N GLY A 319 14.97 4.99 -2.76
CA GLY A 319 13.52 5.17 -2.86
C GLY A 319 12.81 4.98 -1.51
N ASP A 320 11.59 4.44 -1.52
CA ASP A 320 10.87 4.20 -0.28
C ASP A 320 11.53 3.12 0.59
N LEU A 321 11.64 3.41 1.88
CA LEU A 321 12.00 2.47 2.94
C LEU A 321 10.71 1.94 3.55
N ALA A 322 10.25 0.79 3.06
CA ALA A 322 9.13 0.03 3.60
C ALA A 322 9.59 -1.08 4.57
N LEU A 323 10.77 -0.93 5.18
CA LEU A 323 11.35 -1.90 6.11
C LEU A 323 10.47 -2.06 7.36
N VAL A 324 9.80 -3.21 7.49
CA VAL A 324 8.96 -3.59 8.63
C VAL A 324 9.74 -4.18 9.81
N GLY A 325 11.08 -4.23 9.72
CA GLY A 325 11.93 -4.88 10.72
C GLY A 325 13.39 -4.43 10.69
N PRO A 326 14.25 -5.02 11.54
CA PRO A 326 15.67 -4.74 11.54
C PRO A 326 16.31 -5.17 10.20
N PRO A 327 17.41 -4.53 9.79
CA PRO A 327 18.10 -4.83 8.54
C PRO A 327 18.65 -6.26 8.53
N SER A 328 18.80 -6.83 7.33
CA SER A 328 19.41 -8.15 7.15
C SER A 328 20.86 -8.17 7.68
N PRO A 329 21.42 -9.36 8.00
CA PRO A 329 22.83 -9.48 8.38
C PRO A 329 23.78 -8.88 7.35
N GLU A 330 23.45 -8.97 6.05
CA GLU A 330 24.23 -8.35 4.98
C GLU A 330 24.23 -6.83 5.10
N MET A 331 23.05 -6.20 5.20
CA MET A 331 22.93 -4.74 5.32
C MET A 331 23.60 -4.26 6.62
N ARG A 332 23.47 -4.99 7.73
CA ARG A 332 24.15 -4.71 9.01
C ARG A 332 25.65 -4.53 8.84
N ARG A 333 26.33 -5.45 8.13
CA ARG A 333 27.78 -5.32 7.86
C ARG A 333 28.14 -4.01 7.17
N GLY A 334 27.30 -3.56 6.23
CA GLY A 334 27.46 -2.28 5.56
C GLY A 334 27.28 -1.11 6.52
N LEU A 335 26.20 -1.09 7.30
CA LEU A 335 25.89 -0.03 8.27
C LEU A 335 27.00 0.15 9.32
N GLU A 336 27.58 -0.96 9.80
CA GLU A 336 28.72 -0.97 10.72
C GLU A 336 30.02 -0.43 10.09
N SER A 337 30.07 -0.26 8.76
CA SER A 337 31.23 0.24 8.01
C SER A 337 31.18 1.74 7.70
N LYS A 338 30.60 2.55 8.61
CA LYS A 338 30.37 4.00 8.43
C LYS A 338 29.46 4.34 7.23
N VAL A 339 28.48 3.49 6.97
CA VAL A 339 27.45 3.74 5.96
C VAL A 339 26.17 4.13 6.67
N THR A 340 25.58 5.26 6.25
CA THR A 340 24.23 5.65 6.68
C THR A 340 23.28 5.41 5.52
N VAL A 341 22.13 4.78 5.76
CA VAL A 341 21.08 4.58 4.75
C VAL A 341 19.87 5.40 5.14
N LEU A 342 19.40 6.23 4.20
CA LEU A 342 18.25 7.10 4.34
C LEU A 342 17.28 6.87 3.18
N GLY A 343 16.00 7.12 3.40
CA GLY A 343 15.01 7.12 2.33
C GLY A 343 13.66 7.61 2.83
N PRO A 344 12.79 8.10 1.94
CA PRO A 344 11.40 8.37 2.28
C PRO A 344 10.69 7.15 2.87
N GLY A 345 9.80 7.36 3.83
CA GLY A 345 8.85 6.36 4.32
C GLY A 345 7.42 6.67 3.88
N LEU A 346 6.50 5.76 4.19
CA LEU A 346 5.07 5.92 3.87
C LEU A 346 4.39 6.97 4.77
N ALA A 347 4.56 6.79 6.08
CA ALA A 347 4.13 7.69 7.16
C ALA A 347 4.88 7.27 8.44
N HIS A 348 4.95 8.15 9.44
CA HIS A 348 5.58 7.79 10.72
C HIS A 348 4.96 8.57 11.89
N PRO A 349 4.57 7.91 13.00
CA PRO A 349 3.86 8.55 14.11
C PRO A 349 4.65 9.67 14.80
N SER A 350 5.99 9.58 14.83
CA SER A 350 6.84 10.67 15.38
C SER A 350 6.63 12.01 14.66
N ALA A 351 6.21 12.01 13.39
CA ALA A 351 5.92 13.24 12.68
C ALA A 351 4.75 14.01 13.31
N TRP A 352 3.76 13.32 13.90
CA TRP A 352 2.62 13.95 14.58
C TRP A 352 3.05 14.78 15.79
N THR A 353 4.12 14.38 16.47
CA THR A 353 4.65 15.08 17.65
C THR A 353 5.71 16.11 17.30
N THR A 354 6.54 15.85 16.28
CA THR A 354 7.62 16.76 15.89
C THR A 354 7.09 17.94 15.07
N GLU A 355 6.10 17.71 14.20
CA GLU A 355 5.55 18.71 13.28
C GLU A 355 4.00 18.73 13.31
N PRO A 356 3.36 18.92 14.48
CA PRO A 356 1.91 18.76 14.65
C PRO A 356 1.08 19.67 13.75
N ALA A 357 1.61 20.83 13.37
CA ALA A 357 0.91 21.80 12.51
C ALA A 357 0.64 21.29 11.08
N VAL A 358 1.36 20.27 10.63
CA VAL A 358 1.19 19.67 9.29
C VAL A 358 0.01 18.67 9.26
N PHE A 359 -0.40 18.16 10.42
CA PHE A 359 -1.37 17.08 10.52
C PHE A 359 -2.73 17.58 11.00
N ASN A 360 -3.78 16.92 10.54
CA ASN A 360 -5.12 17.16 11.05
C ASN A 360 -5.31 16.45 12.41
N PRO A 361 -5.66 17.18 13.50
CA PRO A 361 -5.80 16.57 14.82
C PRO A 361 -6.83 15.44 14.88
N ALA A 362 -7.93 15.55 14.13
CA ALA A 362 -8.97 14.53 14.12
C ALA A 362 -8.52 13.24 13.41
N ALA A 363 -7.59 13.32 12.46
CA ALA A 363 -6.99 12.15 11.82
C ALA A 363 -5.91 11.51 12.70
N VAL A 364 -5.07 12.31 13.36
CA VAL A 364 -4.08 11.80 14.34
C VAL A 364 -4.77 11.09 15.50
N ALA A 365 -5.89 11.63 15.98
CA ALA A 365 -6.68 11.03 17.05
C ALA A 365 -7.29 9.66 16.70
N SER A 366 -7.35 9.27 15.42
CA SER A 366 -7.63 7.88 15.02
C SER A 366 -6.61 6.90 15.58
N PHE A 367 -5.36 7.34 15.77
CA PHE A 367 -4.24 6.50 16.15
C PHE A 367 -3.76 6.74 17.57
N GLN A 368 -3.72 8.01 17.97
CA GLN A 368 -3.20 8.44 19.25
C GLN A 368 -4.01 9.63 19.78
N GLU A 369 -4.77 9.39 20.83
CA GLU A 369 -5.54 10.39 21.58
C GLU A 369 -5.60 9.93 23.04
N ASP A 370 -5.30 10.83 23.97
CA ASP A 370 -5.25 10.49 25.39
C ASP A 370 -6.63 10.05 25.90
N GLY A 371 -6.67 8.91 26.60
CA GLY A 371 -7.92 8.33 27.12
C GLY A 371 -8.84 7.74 26.05
N CYS A 372 -8.42 7.69 24.78
CA CYS A 372 -9.23 7.12 23.71
C CYS A 372 -9.23 5.59 23.78
N ALA A 373 -10.40 4.99 23.99
CA ALA A 373 -10.58 3.54 24.04
C ALA A 373 -10.72 2.89 22.65
N GLU A 374 -10.93 3.70 21.60
CA GLU A 374 -11.25 3.24 20.25
C GLU A 374 -10.20 3.65 19.21
N CYS A 375 -9.13 4.34 19.61
CA CYS A 375 -8.00 4.64 18.71
C CYS A 375 -7.12 3.40 18.50
N PHE A 376 -6.32 3.42 17.44
CA PHE A 376 -5.46 2.30 17.05
C PHE A 376 -4.65 1.74 18.22
N ARG A 377 -3.94 2.59 18.98
CA ARG A 377 -3.08 2.13 20.09
C ARG A 377 -3.86 1.46 21.23
N ALA A 378 -5.12 1.81 21.44
CA ALA A 378 -5.96 1.18 22.46
C ALA A 378 -6.55 -0.15 21.95
N VAL A 379 -6.98 -0.19 20.69
CA VAL A 379 -7.60 -1.36 20.07
C VAL A 379 -6.56 -2.45 19.76
N PHE A 380 -5.36 -2.03 19.37
CA PHE A 380 -4.25 -2.88 18.92
C PHE A 380 -2.94 -2.55 19.65
N PRO A 381 -2.87 -2.74 20.99
CA PRO A 381 -1.75 -2.25 21.81
C PRO A 381 -0.41 -2.96 21.58
N LYS A 382 -0.42 -4.10 20.87
CA LYS A 382 0.78 -4.85 20.49
C LYS A 382 1.32 -4.46 19.13
N GLU A 383 0.53 -3.71 18.35
CA GLU A 383 0.91 -3.30 17.02
C GLU A 383 1.73 -2.02 17.00
N ARG A 384 2.57 -1.96 15.98
CA ARG A 384 3.40 -0.81 15.66
C ARG A 384 2.72 0.04 14.60
N LEU A 385 3.22 1.26 14.43
CA LEU A 385 2.72 2.23 13.44
C LEU A 385 3.85 2.83 12.60
N ASP A 386 5.11 2.49 12.91
CA ASP A 386 6.30 3.09 12.31
C ASP A 386 6.64 2.57 10.91
N ASP A 387 5.92 1.55 10.43
CA ASP A 387 5.92 1.15 9.02
C ASP A 387 5.00 2.01 8.14
N GLY A 388 4.12 2.81 8.74
CA GLY A 388 3.15 3.67 8.05
C GLY A 388 1.99 2.94 7.36
N ILE A 389 1.93 1.61 7.38
CA ILE A 389 0.96 0.83 6.59
C ILE A 389 -0.47 1.03 7.07
N ALA A 390 -0.70 0.91 8.39
CA ALA A 390 -2.02 1.16 8.96
C ALA A 390 -2.48 2.61 8.75
N ILE A 391 -1.55 3.56 8.74
CA ILE A 391 -1.82 4.98 8.51
C ILE A 391 -2.31 5.21 7.07
N LEU A 392 -1.63 4.62 6.07
CA LEU A 392 -2.06 4.74 4.68
C LEU A 392 -3.37 3.99 4.40
N SER A 393 -3.59 2.82 5.01
CA SER A 393 -4.84 2.09 4.82
C SER A 393 -6.04 2.85 5.39
N HIS A 394 -5.86 3.44 6.57
CA HIS A 394 -6.82 4.37 7.15
C HIS A 394 -7.13 5.53 6.21
N ASP A 395 -6.09 6.18 5.66
CA ASP A 395 -6.25 7.33 4.79
C ASP A 395 -6.95 6.99 3.48
N ALA A 396 -6.77 5.76 2.95
CA ALA A 396 -7.47 5.29 1.76
C ALA A 396 -8.99 5.18 2.00
N VAL A 397 -9.41 4.58 3.13
CA VAL A 397 -10.82 4.53 3.51
C VAL A 397 -11.34 5.94 3.82
N LEU A 398 -10.58 6.75 4.56
CA LEU A 398 -10.94 8.13 4.86
C LEU A 398 -11.15 8.97 3.59
N THR A 399 -10.33 8.77 2.56
CA THR A 399 -10.49 9.46 1.27
C THR A 399 -11.85 9.19 0.65
N VAL A 400 -12.32 7.93 0.68
CA VAL A 400 -13.67 7.59 0.21
C VAL A 400 -14.75 8.23 1.10
N VAL A 401 -14.60 8.15 2.43
CA VAL A 401 -15.53 8.77 3.38
C VAL A 401 -15.64 10.28 3.17
N TRP A 402 -14.49 10.94 3.01
CA TRP A 402 -14.40 12.37 2.77
C TRP A 402 -15.05 12.75 1.43
N ALA A 403 -14.82 11.96 0.39
CA ALA A 403 -15.44 12.16 -0.93
C ALA A 403 -16.97 12.06 -0.86
N ILE A 404 -17.53 11.01 -0.26
CA ILE A 404 -18.99 10.81 -0.24
C ILE A 404 -19.73 11.75 0.70
N ARG A 405 -19.10 12.20 1.79
CA ARG A 405 -19.72 13.11 2.77
C ARG A 405 -19.55 14.57 2.39
N GLY A 406 -18.58 14.88 1.53
CA GLY A 406 -18.35 16.23 0.99
C GLY A 406 -19.34 16.66 -0.09
N ILE A 407 -20.32 15.84 -0.47
CA ILE A 407 -21.23 16.09 -1.61
C ILE A 407 -22.44 16.92 -1.17
N PRO A 408 -22.52 18.22 -1.50
CA PRO A 408 -23.46 19.14 -0.84
C PRO A 408 -24.94 18.94 -1.20
N ARG A 409 -25.29 18.00 -2.09
CA ARG A 409 -26.64 17.86 -2.67
C ARG A 409 -27.12 16.41 -2.87
N THR A 410 -26.32 15.41 -2.52
CA THR A 410 -26.71 14.01 -2.64
C THR A 410 -27.26 13.54 -1.30
N ALA A 411 -28.48 13.02 -1.30
CA ALA A 411 -29.04 12.42 -0.09
C ALA A 411 -28.16 11.22 0.31
N PRO A 412 -27.83 11.02 1.61
CA PRO A 412 -26.95 9.93 2.02
C PRO A 412 -27.37 8.53 1.54
N ALA A 413 -28.67 8.31 1.32
CA ALA A 413 -29.20 7.04 0.82
C ALA A 413 -29.00 6.81 -0.69
N GLN A 414 -28.58 7.84 -1.43
CA GLN A 414 -28.44 7.84 -2.90
C GLN A 414 -26.97 7.91 -3.34
N VAL A 415 -26.02 7.87 -2.42
CA VAL A 415 -24.58 7.91 -2.76
C VAL A 415 -24.19 6.65 -3.54
N THR A 416 -23.52 6.84 -4.66
CA THR A 416 -23.05 5.79 -5.58
C THR A 416 -21.54 5.87 -5.83
N ALA A 417 -20.99 4.88 -6.55
CA ALA A 417 -19.61 4.92 -7.04
C ALA A 417 -19.33 6.12 -7.98
N GLN A 418 -20.33 6.55 -8.76
CA GLN A 418 -20.20 7.72 -9.63
C GLN A 418 -19.98 9.01 -8.85
N ASP A 419 -20.60 9.12 -7.68
CA ASP A 419 -20.46 10.28 -6.80
C ASP A 419 -19.03 10.40 -6.26
N VAL A 420 -18.37 9.29 -5.96
CA VAL A 420 -16.95 9.25 -5.57
C VAL A 420 -16.07 9.69 -6.74
N LEU A 421 -16.28 9.16 -7.95
CA LEU A 421 -15.54 9.58 -9.15
C LEU A 421 -15.74 11.07 -9.45
N GLN A 422 -16.95 11.57 -9.29
CA GLN A 422 -17.27 12.98 -9.48
C GLN A 422 -16.60 13.85 -8.40
N SER A 423 -16.47 13.35 -7.17
CA SER A 423 -15.86 14.06 -6.05
C SER A 423 -14.34 14.10 -6.12
N LYS A 424 -13.69 13.09 -6.73
CA LYS A 424 -12.23 13.04 -6.98
C LYS A 424 -11.70 14.39 -7.50
N ASN A 425 -12.38 14.97 -8.49
CA ASN A 425 -12.00 16.24 -9.14
C ASN A 425 -12.01 17.47 -8.22
N ARG A 426 -12.42 17.32 -6.96
CA ARG A 426 -12.50 18.40 -5.96
C ARG A 426 -11.64 18.11 -4.74
N LEU A 427 -10.97 16.96 -4.65
CA LEU A 427 -10.16 16.55 -3.49
C LEU A 427 -8.78 17.24 -3.49
N HIS A 428 -8.78 18.57 -3.62
CA HIS A 428 -7.58 19.39 -3.69
C HIS A 428 -7.77 20.73 -3.00
N GLY A 429 -6.67 21.45 -2.73
CA GLY A 429 -6.71 22.76 -2.07
C GLY A 429 -7.43 22.70 -0.72
N LYS A 430 -8.49 23.51 -0.54
CA LYS A 430 -9.27 23.54 0.71
C LYS A 430 -10.10 22.28 0.98
N LEU A 431 -10.26 21.41 -0.02
CA LEU A 431 -10.99 20.15 0.06
C LEU A 431 -10.05 18.94 0.00
N ALA A 432 -8.74 19.16 0.10
CA ALA A 432 -7.75 18.10 0.28
C ALA A 432 -8.13 17.20 1.47
N VAL A 433 -7.87 15.90 1.35
CA VAL A 433 -8.24 14.93 2.38
C VAL A 433 -7.32 15.14 3.59
N PRO A 434 -7.87 15.32 4.80
CA PRO A 434 -7.09 15.48 6.01
C PRO A 434 -6.63 14.13 6.56
N GLY A 435 -5.67 13.49 5.87
CA GLY A 435 -5.12 12.19 6.25
C GLY A 435 -4.24 12.22 7.51
N ALA A 436 -4.11 11.08 8.18
CA ALA A 436 -3.16 10.88 9.26
C ALA A 436 -1.71 10.78 8.74
N SER A 437 -1.51 10.45 7.45
CA SER A 437 -0.23 10.58 6.75
C SER A 437 0.07 12.01 6.27
N GLY A 438 -0.76 12.98 6.65
CA GLY A 438 -0.68 14.38 6.21
C GLY A 438 -1.81 14.74 5.24
N MET A 439 -1.87 16.01 4.83
CA MET A 439 -2.85 16.49 3.86
C MET A 439 -2.64 15.84 2.49
N ILE A 440 -3.71 15.35 1.87
CA ILE A 440 -3.68 14.66 0.58
C ILE A 440 -4.47 15.48 -0.44
N SER A 441 -3.76 16.25 -1.26
CA SER A 441 -4.33 17.02 -2.36
C SER A 441 -4.07 16.28 -3.67
N PHE A 442 -5.11 15.93 -4.41
CA PHE A 442 -4.98 15.16 -5.64
C PHE A 442 -4.83 16.04 -6.89
N ASP A 443 -4.08 15.56 -7.88
CA ASP A 443 -4.14 16.08 -9.25
C ASP A 443 -5.27 15.41 -10.06
N GLU A 444 -5.36 15.77 -11.35
CA GLU A 444 -6.35 15.22 -12.28
C GLU A 444 -6.20 13.70 -12.49
N LYS A 445 -4.99 13.17 -12.35
CA LYS A 445 -4.68 11.74 -12.50
C LYS A 445 -5.04 10.95 -11.25
N GLY A 446 -5.18 11.60 -10.09
CA GLY A 446 -5.45 10.96 -8.80
C GLY A 446 -4.20 10.68 -8.01
N ASP A 447 -3.12 11.40 -8.31
CA ASP A 447 -1.88 11.36 -7.55
C ASP A 447 -1.83 12.49 -6.52
N PRO A 448 -1.26 12.24 -5.33
CA PRO A 448 -1.12 13.28 -4.34
C PRO A 448 0.01 14.24 -4.73
N VAL A 449 -0.31 15.52 -4.80
CA VAL A 449 0.62 16.60 -5.20
C VAL A 449 1.33 17.15 -3.98
N ASN A 450 2.65 17.28 -4.10
CA ASN A 450 3.52 17.84 -3.05
C ASN A 450 3.28 17.20 -1.67
N LYS A 451 2.96 15.90 -1.65
CA LYS A 451 2.70 15.17 -0.42
C LYS A 451 3.98 15.11 0.40
N THR A 452 3.87 15.57 1.64
CA THR A 452 4.95 15.46 2.62
C THR A 452 5.21 14.01 2.98
N VAL A 453 6.47 13.61 3.06
CA VAL A 453 6.89 12.25 3.43
C VAL A 453 7.90 12.30 4.58
N PRO A 454 7.88 11.33 5.51
CA PRO A 454 8.96 11.21 6.49
C PRO A 454 10.25 10.75 5.79
N ILE A 455 11.38 11.30 6.17
CA ILE A 455 12.70 10.72 5.87
C ILE A 455 13.06 9.80 7.03
N LEU A 456 13.39 8.56 6.69
CA LEU A 456 13.72 7.52 7.62
C LEU A 456 15.22 7.17 7.52
N ARG A 457 15.82 6.79 8.65
CA ARG A 457 17.19 6.28 8.75
C ARG A 457 17.18 4.84 9.21
N VAL A 458 17.83 3.94 8.47
CA VAL A 458 17.95 2.54 8.89
C VAL A 458 18.76 2.44 10.19
N ARG A 459 18.25 1.72 11.19
CA ARG A 459 18.96 1.39 12.44
C ARG A 459 19.45 -0.06 12.39
N VAL A 460 20.59 -0.35 13.02
CA VAL A 460 21.22 -1.69 12.96
C VAL A 460 20.39 -2.77 13.67
N ASP A 461 19.77 -2.43 14.79
CA ASP A 461 19.10 -3.38 15.70
C ASP A 461 17.60 -3.13 15.86
N ASP A 462 17.01 -2.27 15.03
CA ASP A 462 15.63 -1.84 15.17
C ASP A 462 15.07 -1.37 13.82
N THR A 463 13.78 -1.03 13.77
CA THR A 463 13.15 -0.42 12.59
C THR A 463 13.74 0.95 12.26
N PRO A 464 13.45 1.48 11.07
CA PRO A 464 13.92 2.80 10.69
C PRO A 464 13.51 3.91 11.68
N GLU A 465 14.42 4.84 11.90
CA GLU A 465 14.23 6.05 12.69
C GLU A 465 13.65 7.18 11.85
N TYR A 466 12.60 7.84 12.34
CA TYR A 466 12.17 9.11 11.78
C TYR A 466 13.22 10.20 12.00
N VAL A 467 13.63 10.84 10.91
CA VAL A 467 14.57 11.97 10.92
C VAL A 467 13.81 13.29 10.92
N GLN A 468 13.04 13.55 9.85
CA GLN A 468 12.24 14.76 9.67
C GLN A 468 11.23 14.55 8.53
N LEU A 469 10.29 15.48 8.34
CA LEU A 469 9.52 15.52 7.11
C LEU A 469 10.31 16.15 5.95
N SER A 470 9.98 15.73 4.72
CA SER A 470 10.48 16.31 3.47
C SER A 470 9.33 16.48 2.49
N THR A 471 9.38 17.54 1.68
CA THR A 471 8.43 17.76 0.59
C THR A 471 9.16 17.70 -0.75
N PRO A 472 8.49 17.27 -1.84
CA PRO A 472 9.06 17.35 -3.18
C PRO A 472 9.56 18.74 -3.57
N ALA A 473 8.90 19.79 -3.09
CA ALA A 473 9.27 21.17 -3.34
C ALA A 473 10.55 21.62 -2.58
N GLY A 474 11.00 20.90 -1.56
CA GLY A 474 12.03 21.33 -0.61
C GLY A 474 11.38 21.80 0.67
#